data_AF-A0A813JZJ5-F1
#
_entry.id   AF-A0A813JZJ5-F1
#
_cell.length_a   1.000
_cell.length_b   1.000
_cell.length_c   1.000
_cell.angle_alpha   90.00
_cell.angle_beta   90.00
_cell.angle_gamma   90.00
#
_symmetry.space_group_name_H-M   'P 1'
#
loop_
_entity.id
_entity.type
_entity.pdbx_description
1 polymer ?
#
loop_
_entity_poly.entity_id
_entity_poly.type
_entity_poly.pdbx_seq_one_letter_code
_entity_poly.pdbx_strand_id
1 'polypeptide(L)'
;MTMTYRVELSQSIFQACLAQSFLDPEAQGLLFGEIEEVASGQGTSPASSSTARVATRASSAASAASANVTIFKVWGFTQLSQSGNEGGDSVPVEQLVAASEEAEAFSKKVGKATAIVGWYSSIHRERKGPYKPTVQ
;
A
#
# COMPACT_ATOMS: atom_id res chain seq x y z
N MET A 1 5.30 19.38 -12.16
CA MET A 1 5.69 18.79 -10.88
C MET A 1 5.25 17.34 -10.89
N THR A 2 6.17 16.39 -10.81
CA THR A 2 5.88 14.94 -10.75
C THR A 2 5.91 14.50 -9.29
N MET A 3 4.75 14.12 -8.75
CA MET A 3 4.70 13.44 -7.46
C MET A 3 5.17 12.00 -7.63
N THR A 4 6.06 11.56 -6.75
CA THR A 4 6.53 10.16 -6.73
C THR A 4 5.83 9.44 -5.59
N TYR A 5 5.21 8.31 -5.89
CA TYR A 5 4.57 7.47 -4.89
C TYR A 5 5.40 6.22 -4.65
N ARG A 6 5.51 5.80 -3.39
CA ARG A 6 6.14 4.54 -3.00
C ARG A 6 5.19 3.77 -2.10
N VAL A 7 5.08 2.46 -2.30
CA VAL A 7 4.27 1.59 -1.44
C VAL A 7 5.19 0.61 -0.72
N GLU A 8 5.14 0.61 0.60
CA GLU A 8 5.87 -0.32 1.46
C GLU A 8 4.88 -1.31 2.07
N LEU A 9 4.88 -2.55 1.57
CA LEU A 9 4.03 -3.63 2.06
C LEU A 9 4.78 -4.42 3.13
N SER A 10 4.14 -4.60 4.29
CA SER A 10 4.62 -5.58 5.26
C SER A 10 4.53 -7.01 4.70
N GLN A 11 5.49 -7.85 5.07
CA GLN A 11 5.60 -9.22 4.57
C GLN A 11 4.37 -10.07 4.91
N SER A 12 3.78 -9.88 6.09
CA SER A 12 2.59 -10.61 6.54
C SER A 12 1.39 -10.32 5.64
N ILE A 13 1.20 -9.06 5.26
CA ILE A 13 0.10 -8.65 4.38
C ILE A 13 0.31 -9.16 2.97
N PHE A 14 1.54 -9.09 2.47
CA PHE A 14 1.87 -9.67 1.17
C PHE A 14 1.52 -11.17 1.12
N GLN A 15 1.90 -11.94 2.15
CA GLN A 15 1.60 -13.37 2.22
C GLN A 15 0.10 -13.64 2.35
N ALA A 16 -0.63 -12.83 3.14
CA ALA A 16 -2.05 -13.00 3.32
C ALA A 16 -2.84 -12.71 2.02
N CYS A 17 -2.55 -11.58 1.35
CA CYS A 17 -3.15 -11.25 0.06
C CYS A 17 -2.84 -12.31 -1.01
N LEU A 18 -1.60 -12.82 -1.03
CA LEU A 18 -1.21 -13.88 -1.94
C LEU A 18 -1.97 -15.18 -1.66
N ALA A 19 -2.06 -15.61 -0.40
CA ALA A 19 -2.81 -16.80 -0.02
C ALA A 19 -4.29 -16.67 -0.41
N GLN A 20 -4.88 -15.50 -0.19
CA GLN A 20 -6.27 -15.23 -0.54
C GLN A 20 -6.51 -15.28 -2.05
N SER A 21 -5.58 -14.74 -2.86
CA SER A 21 -5.69 -14.80 -4.32
C SER A 21 -5.67 -16.23 -4.90
N PHE A 22 -5.10 -17.19 -4.16
CA PHE A 22 -5.14 -18.60 -4.55
C PHE A 22 -6.42 -19.31 -4.11
N LEU A 23 -7.06 -18.86 -3.03
CA LEU A 23 -8.28 -19.45 -2.50
C LEU A 23 -9.52 -18.91 -3.22
N ASP A 24 -9.52 -17.63 -3.54
CA ASP A 24 -10.62 -16.93 -4.18
C ASP A 24 -10.06 -16.12 -5.37
N PRO A 25 -10.33 -16.56 -6.62
CA PRO A 25 -9.79 -15.90 -7.81
C PRO A 25 -10.31 -14.47 -7.99
N GLU A 26 -11.43 -14.13 -7.36
CA GLU A 26 -12.06 -12.82 -7.39
C GLU A 26 -11.87 -12.07 -6.06
N ALA A 27 -10.94 -12.53 -5.21
CA ALA A 27 -10.66 -11.93 -3.91
C ALA A 27 -10.44 -10.41 -4.03
N GLN A 28 -11.17 -9.65 -3.21
CA GLN A 28 -11.00 -8.20 -3.07
C GLN A 28 -10.84 -7.83 -1.61
N GLY A 29 -10.13 -6.74 -1.36
CA GLY A 29 -9.94 -6.25 -0.01
C GLY A 29 -9.44 -4.83 0.06
N LEU A 30 -9.59 -4.24 1.24
CA LEU A 30 -9.09 -2.92 1.57
C LEU A 30 -7.78 -3.04 2.35
N LEU A 31 -6.87 -2.11 2.11
CA LEU A 31 -5.54 -2.07 2.72
C LEU A 31 -5.49 -0.98 3.78
N PHE A 32 -4.93 -1.33 4.93
CA PHE A 32 -4.79 -0.46 6.09
C PHE A 32 -3.33 -0.07 6.30
N GLY A 33 -3.11 1.21 6.61
CA GLY A 33 -1.77 1.75 6.71
C GLY A 33 -1.69 3.21 7.17
N GLU A 34 -0.51 3.78 6.99
CA GLU A 34 -0.26 5.23 7.12
C GLU A 34 0.31 5.80 5.82
N ILE A 35 0.15 7.11 5.66
CA ILE A 35 0.70 7.89 4.56
C ILE A 35 1.76 8.81 5.14
N GLU A 36 2.99 8.69 4.66
CA GLU A 36 4.13 9.53 5.06
C GLU A 36 4.56 10.39 3.89
N GLU A 37 4.61 11.70 4.07
CA GLU A 37 5.13 12.63 3.08
C GLU A 37 6.59 12.97 3.41
N VAL A 38 7.52 12.45 2.60
CA VAL A 38 8.94 12.72 2.74
C VAL A 38 9.32 13.81 1.75
N ALA A 39 9.63 15.00 2.27
CA ALA A 39 10.32 16.02 1.49
C ALA A 39 11.76 15.53 1.26
N SER A 40 12.15 15.32 0.00
CA SER A 40 13.52 14.95 -0.38
C SER A 40 14.49 16.09 -0.04
N GLY A 41 14.89 16.16 1.23
CA GLY A 41 15.74 17.22 1.78
C GLY A 41 16.19 17.05 3.23
N GLN A 42 15.66 16.08 3.98
CA GLN A 42 16.10 15.82 5.35
C GLN A 42 16.53 14.36 5.54
N GLY A 43 17.83 14.14 5.55
CA GLY A 43 18.41 12.97 6.19
C GLY A 43 18.23 13.10 7.70
N THR A 44 17.32 12.33 8.27
CA THR A 44 17.26 12.07 9.70
C THR A 44 17.46 10.58 9.93
N SER A 45 18.73 10.19 10.05
CA SER A 45 19.09 8.93 10.73
C SER A 45 18.69 9.02 12.20
N PRO A 46 18.02 8.01 12.78
CA PRO A 46 17.88 7.92 14.22
C PRO A 46 19.12 7.22 14.78
N ALA A 47 20.06 7.96 15.34
CA ALA A 47 21.10 7.39 16.18
C ALA A 47 21.59 8.41 17.21
N SER A 48 21.09 8.29 18.43
CA SER A 48 21.73 8.87 19.62
C SER A 48 23.09 8.19 19.82
N SER A 49 24.17 8.98 19.85
CA SER A 49 25.31 8.83 20.79
C SER A 49 26.49 9.72 20.35
N SER A 50 26.78 10.72 21.18
CA SER A 50 28.06 11.41 21.44
C SER A 50 29.22 11.25 20.44
N THR A 51 29.68 12.38 19.88
CA THR A 51 31.03 13.01 20.06
C THR A 51 31.39 13.85 18.82
N ALA A 52 31.89 15.06 19.10
CA ALA A 52 32.23 16.17 18.20
C ALA A 52 32.99 15.85 16.90
N ARG A 53 32.77 16.67 15.85
CA ARG A 53 33.70 17.75 15.42
C ARG A 53 33.20 18.48 14.16
N VAL A 54 33.52 19.77 14.16
CA VAL A 54 33.32 20.79 13.12
C VAL A 54 33.90 20.36 11.77
N ALA A 55 33.15 20.51 10.69
CA ALA A 55 33.70 20.76 9.36
C ALA A 55 32.79 21.74 8.59
N THR A 56 33.44 22.82 8.19
CA THR A 56 32.94 23.99 7.48
C THR A 56 32.52 23.71 6.04
N ARG A 57 31.37 24.29 5.66
CA ARG A 57 31.12 25.06 4.42
C ARG A 57 31.46 24.37 3.08
N ALA A 58 30.41 23.95 2.37
CA ALA A 58 30.23 24.28 0.96
C ALA A 58 28.75 24.14 0.58
N SER A 59 28.08 25.28 0.42
CA SER A 59 26.87 25.38 -0.38
C SER A 59 27.23 25.04 -1.82
N SER A 60 26.98 23.82 -2.26
CA SER A 60 26.79 23.51 -3.66
C SER A 60 25.29 23.43 -3.91
N ALA A 61 24.79 24.49 -4.54
CA ALA A 61 23.47 24.57 -5.12
C ALA A 61 23.31 23.49 -6.20
N ALA A 62 22.98 22.27 -5.77
CA ALA A 62 22.20 21.38 -6.61
C ALA A 62 20.75 21.74 -6.31
N SER A 63 20.13 22.46 -7.25
CA SER A 63 18.69 22.53 -7.40
C SER A 63 18.17 21.10 -7.63
N ALA A 64 18.16 20.29 -6.57
CA ALA A 64 17.44 19.04 -6.54
C ALA A 64 15.98 19.46 -6.53
N ALA A 65 15.32 19.33 -7.68
CA ALA A 65 13.89 19.46 -7.78
C ALA A 65 13.29 18.70 -6.59
N SER A 66 12.67 19.43 -5.67
CA SER A 66 12.06 18.87 -4.46
C SER A 66 10.98 17.90 -4.90
N ALA A 67 11.36 16.64 -5.10
CA ALA A 67 10.43 15.57 -5.37
C ALA A 67 9.82 15.21 -4.03
N ASN A 68 8.60 15.68 -3.81
CA ASN A 68 7.77 15.20 -2.71
C ASN A 68 7.50 13.72 -2.99
N VAL A 69 7.97 12.85 -2.10
CA VAL A 69 7.70 11.41 -2.16
C VAL A 69 6.64 11.09 -1.12
N THR A 70 5.50 10.57 -1.57
CA THR A 70 4.45 10.08 -0.68
C THR A 70 4.61 8.57 -0.55
N ILE A 71 4.82 8.10 0.68
CA ILE A 71 5.04 6.70 1.02
C ILE A 71 3.77 6.15 1.69
N PHE A 72 3.20 5.11 1.11
CA PHE A 72 2.08 4.35 1.69
C PHE A 72 2.64 3.12 2.39
N LYS A 73 2.58 3.08 3.72
CA LYS A 73 3.02 1.93 4.51
C LYS A 73 1.82 1.07 4.88
N VAL A 74 1.82 -0.18 4.43
CA VAL A 74 0.67 -1.08 4.52
C VAL A 74 0.97 -2.23 5.48
N TRP A 75 0.15 -2.39 6.51
CA TRP A 75 0.34 -3.39 7.57
C TRP A 75 -0.94 -4.10 8.02
N GLY A 76 -2.10 -3.74 7.48
CA GLY A 76 -3.36 -4.41 7.73
C GLY A 76 -4.15 -4.58 6.44
N PHE A 77 -5.12 -5.47 6.46
CA PHE A 77 -6.09 -5.60 5.39
C PHE A 77 -7.43 -6.10 5.96
N THR A 78 -8.50 -5.86 5.22
CA THR A 78 -9.78 -6.52 5.44
C THR A 78 -10.32 -7.05 4.11
N GLN A 79 -10.98 -8.20 4.15
CA GLN A 79 -11.56 -8.83 2.98
C GLN A 79 -12.95 -8.23 2.74
N LEU A 80 -13.22 -7.84 1.48
CA LEU A 80 -14.54 -7.40 1.08
C LEU A 80 -15.40 -8.61 0.73
N SER A 81 -16.65 -8.62 1.21
CA SER A 81 -17.63 -9.62 0.83
C SER A 81 -18.19 -9.30 -0.56
N GLN A 82 -18.09 -10.25 -1.49
CA GLN A 82 -18.56 -10.14 -2.89
C GLN A 82 -20.09 -10.19 -3.05
N SER A 83 -20.87 -9.74 -2.07
CA SER A 83 -22.33 -9.79 -2.18
C SER A 83 -22.83 -8.76 -3.22
N GLY A 84 -22.87 -9.16 -4.49
CA GLY A 84 -23.63 -8.50 -5.55
C GLY A 84 -22.88 -7.52 -6.45
N ASN A 85 -21.55 -7.41 -6.39
CA ASN A 85 -20.79 -6.56 -7.30
C ASN A 85 -20.31 -7.35 -8.52
N GLU A 86 -21.19 -7.50 -9.52
CA GLU A 86 -20.81 -7.95 -10.87
C GLU A 86 -19.96 -6.86 -11.54
N GLY A 87 -18.69 -6.75 -11.17
CA GLY A 87 -17.77 -5.74 -11.71
C GLY A 87 -16.89 -5.13 -10.65
N GLY A 88 -15.71 -5.72 -10.44
CA GLY A 88 -14.73 -5.38 -9.41
C GLY A 88 -14.00 -4.04 -9.55
N ASP A 89 -14.65 -3.02 -10.12
CA ASP A 89 -14.03 -1.70 -10.36
C ASP A 89 -14.34 -0.68 -9.27
N SER A 90 -15.28 -0.96 -8.35
CA SER A 90 -15.67 0.00 -7.31
C SER A 90 -16.05 -0.65 -5.98
N VAL A 91 -15.56 -0.09 -4.88
CA VAL A 91 -15.91 -0.50 -3.52
C VAL A 91 -17.12 0.34 -3.05
N PRO A 92 -18.24 -0.28 -2.63
CA PRO A 92 -19.40 0.46 -2.18
C PRO A 92 -19.13 1.24 -0.89
N VAL A 93 -19.79 2.39 -0.72
CA VAL A 93 -19.57 3.29 0.42
C VAL A 93 -19.81 2.62 1.77
N GLU A 94 -20.81 1.74 1.86
CA GLU A 94 -21.11 0.99 3.08
C GLU A 94 -19.93 0.12 3.53
N GLN A 95 -19.21 -0.49 2.57
CA GLN A 95 -18.02 -1.27 2.86
C GLN A 95 -16.84 -0.38 3.27
N LEU A 96 -16.73 0.83 2.72
CA LEU A 96 -15.73 1.81 3.17
C LEU A 96 -15.97 2.28 4.61
N VAL A 97 -17.24 2.48 4.99
CA VAL A 97 -17.62 2.86 6.36
C VAL A 97 -17.25 1.73 7.33
N ALA A 98 -17.67 0.50 7.03
CA ALA A 98 -17.34 -0.67 7.86
C ALA A 98 -15.82 -0.86 7.99
N ALA A 99 -15.09 -0.74 6.88
CA ALA A 99 -13.63 -0.85 6.90
C ALA A 99 -12.95 0.31 7.63
N SER A 100 -13.56 1.50 7.66
CA SER A 100 -13.06 2.63 8.44
C SER A 100 -13.18 2.36 9.94
N GLU A 101 -14.29 1.77 10.38
CA GLU A 101 -14.48 1.34 11.78
C GLU A 101 -13.46 0.25 12.16
N GLU A 102 -13.21 -0.70 11.26
CA GLU A 102 -12.18 -1.71 11.44
C GLU A 102 -10.77 -1.12 11.52
N ALA A 103 -10.45 -0.14 10.68
CA ALA A 103 -9.17 0.57 10.71
C ALA A 103 -8.97 1.32 12.04
N GLU A 104 -10.03 1.91 12.60
CA GLU A 104 -9.97 2.56 13.92
C GLU A 104 -9.77 1.52 15.05
N ALA A 105 -10.48 0.39 14.98
CA ALA A 105 -10.29 -0.70 15.92
C ALA A 105 -8.88 -1.29 15.83
N PHE A 106 -8.33 -1.41 14.61
CA PHE A 106 -6.97 -1.86 14.37
C PHE A 106 -5.92 -0.86 14.88
N SER A 107 -6.19 0.43 14.73
CA SER A 107 -5.35 1.52 15.27
C SER A 107 -5.15 1.37 16.78
N LYS A 108 -6.23 1.08 17.50
CA LYS A 108 -6.20 0.86 18.96
C LYS A 108 -5.36 -0.35 19.36
N LYS A 109 -5.35 -1.41 18.54
CA LYS A 109 -4.57 -2.63 18.79
C LYS A 109 -3.07 -2.44 18.54
N VAL A 110 -2.71 -1.74 17.47
CA VAL A 110 -1.32 -1.53 17.06
C VAL A 110 -0.68 -0.32 17.76
N GLY A 111 -1.49 0.56 18.36
CA GLY A 111 -1.02 1.78 19.01
C GLY A 111 -0.54 2.82 18.00
N LYS A 112 -1.06 2.78 16.76
CA LYS A 112 -0.69 3.67 15.66
C LYS A 112 -1.94 4.11 14.90
N ALA A 113 -1.98 5.37 14.45
CA ALA A 113 -3.04 5.85 13.58
C ALA A 113 -3.02 5.07 12.27
N THR A 114 -4.14 4.43 11.94
CA THR A 114 -4.29 3.59 10.75
C THR A 114 -5.50 4.08 9.96
N ALA A 115 -5.34 4.22 8.65
CA ALA A 115 -6.40 4.60 7.72
C ALA A 115 -6.49 3.60 6.56
N ILE A 116 -7.56 3.70 5.78
CA ILE A 116 -7.65 3.01 4.48
C ILE A 116 -6.72 3.75 3.51
N VAL A 117 -5.71 3.05 2.99
CA VAL A 117 -4.68 3.61 2.10
C VAL A 117 -4.77 3.09 0.67
N GLY A 118 -5.60 2.08 0.43
CA GLY A 118 -5.80 1.51 -0.88
C GLY A 118 -6.71 0.29 -0.87
N TRP A 119 -6.81 -0.36 -2.01
CA TRP A 119 -7.56 -1.58 -2.21
C TRP A 119 -6.79 -2.53 -3.13
N TYR A 120 -7.12 -3.81 -3.09
CA TYR A 120 -6.56 -4.81 -3.98
C TYR A 120 -7.67 -5.69 -4.56
N SER A 121 -7.42 -6.22 -5.76
CA SER A 121 -8.21 -7.26 -6.38
C SER A 121 -7.29 -8.33 -6.97
N SER A 122 -7.70 -9.59 -6.83
CA SER A 122 -7.09 -10.69 -7.55
C SER A 122 -7.57 -10.66 -9.00
N ILE A 123 -6.64 -10.83 -9.94
CA ILE A 123 -6.94 -10.93 -11.36
C ILE A 123 -6.66 -12.36 -11.79
N HIS A 124 -7.72 -13.14 -11.94
CA HIS A 124 -7.61 -14.45 -12.59
C HIS A 124 -7.79 -14.28 -14.10
N ARG A 125 -6.75 -14.55 -14.88
CA ARG A 125 -6.88 -14.63 -16.34
C ARG A 125 -7.56 -15.94 -16.71
N GLU A 126 -8.86 -15.91 -16.94
CA GLU A 126 -9.51 -16.97 -17.70
C GLU A 126 -8.83 -17.10 -19.08
N ARG A 127 -8.32 -18.29 -19.40
CA ARG A 127 -7.99 -18.64 -20.79
C ARG A 127 -9.28 -18.60 -21.62
N LYS A 128 -9.52 -17.49 -22.31
CA LYS A 128 -10.54 -17.44 -23.36
C LYS A 128 -10.10 -18.30 -24.55
N GLY A 129 -10.62 -19.53 -24.61
CA GLY A 129 -10.73 -20.32 -25.85
C GLY A 129 -10.30 -21.79 -25.73
N PRO A 130 -11.06 -22.74 -26.30
CA PRO A 130 -10.61 -24.12 -26.39
C PRO A 130 -9.40 -24.22 -27.31
N TYR A 131 -8.36 -24.92 -26.88
CA TYR A 131 -7.27 -25.34 -27.75
C TYR A 131 -7.87 -26.22 -28.85
N LYS A 132 -7.91 -25.73 -30.10
CA LYS A 132 -8.17 -26.57 -31.27
C LYS A 132 -6.81 -27.16 -31.69
N PRO A 133 -6.51 -28.43 -31.41
CA PRO A 133 -5.36 -29.06 -32.02
C PRO A 133 -5.62 -29.15 -33.52
N THR A 134 -4.90 -28.37 -34.31
CA THR A 134 -4.83 -28.58 -35.76
C THR A 134 -4.03 -29.87 -35.95
N VAL A 135 -4.73 -30.98 -36.17
CA VAL A 135 -4.12 -32.20 -36.69
C VAL A 135 -3.69 -31.88 -38.13
N GLN A 136 -2.38 -31.92 -38.39
CA GLN A 136 -1.82 -31.90 -39.74
C GLN A 136 -2.05 -33.26 -40.43
#